data_AF-A0A645EHP6-F1
#
_entry.id   AF-A0A645EHP6-F1
#
_cell.length_a   1.000
_cell.length_b   1.000
_cell.length_c   1.000
_cell.angle_alpha   90.00
_cell.angle_beta   90.00
_cell.angle_gamma   90.00
#
_symmetry.space_group_name_H-M   'P 1'
#
loop_
_entity.id
_entity.type
_entity.pdbx_description
1 polymer ?
#
loop_
_entity_poly.entity_id
_entity_poly.type
_entity_poly.pdbx_seq_one_letter_code
_entity_poly.pdbx_strand_id
1 'polypeptide(L)'
;MGKQNVENGNSLSWLQPVDGCEVALPANETFGFISRKAWKSLKENGWFIYNGTTYRKVTEEPTEKQECNGKKVIHVSADVDLTNMWIIDNEDLPLICKTSNNPLEIDWTVE
;
A
#
# COMPACT_ATOMS: atom_id res chain seq x y z
N MET A 1 11.79 -4.62 -10.89
CA MET A 1 10.51 -3.91 -11.12
C MET A 1 10.73 -2.75 -12.09
N GLY A 2 9.78 -2.41 -12.97
CA GLY A 2 9.95 -1.38 -14.01
C GLY A 2 9.12 -0.12 -13.78
N LYS A 3 9.31 0.90 -14.64
CA LYS A 3 8.57 2.18 -14.57
C LYS A 3 7.05 1.99 -14.60
N GLN A 4 6.56 1.02 -15.38
CA GLN A 4 5.14 0.75 -15.50
C GLN A 4 4.49 0.34 -14.16
N ASN A 5 5.20 -0.47 -13.36
CA ASN A 5 4.74 -0.90 -12.04
C ASN A 5 4.55 0.30 -11.11
N VAL A 6 5.57 1.17 -11.06
CA VAL A 6 5.60 2.34 -10.18
C VAL A 6 4.52 3.35 -10.56
N GLU A 7 4.32 3.58 -11.85
CA GLU A 7 3.34 4.57 -12.33
C GLU A 7 1.90 4.03 -12.27
N ASN A 8 1.68 2.78 -12.68
CA ASN A 8 0.34 2.28 -13.03
C ASN A 8 -0.03 0.93 -12.40
N GLY A 9 0.82 0.35 -11.55
CA GLY A 9 0.52 -0.91 -10.87
C GLY A 9 -0.82 -0.87 -10.13
N ASN A 10 -1.55 -1.97 -10.15
CA ASN A 10 -2.88 -2.14 -9.56
C ASN A 10 -3.00 -3.43 -8.73
N SER A 11 -1.89 -4.11 -8.49
CA SER A 11 -1.81 -5.28 -7.64
C SER A 11 -0.62 -5.17 -6.69
N LEU A 12 -0.73 -5.78 -5.51
CA LEU A 12 0.36 -5.90 -4.55
C LEU A 12 0.84 -7.35 -4.53
N SER A 13 2.13 -7.54 -4.76
CA SER A 13 2.78 -8.82 -4.59
C SER A 13 2.96 -9.10 -3.10
N TRP A 14 2.52 -10.28 -2.67
CA TRP A 14 2.71 -10.79 -1.32
C TRP A 14 3.79 -11.87 -1.25
N LEU A 15 4.56 -12.03 -2.34
CA LEU A 15 5.67 -12.96 -2.38
C LEU A 15 6.71 -12.55 -1.33
N GLN A 16 7.01 -13.46 -0.40
CA GLN A 16 8.07 -13.24 0.57
C GLN A 16 9.41 -13.27 -0.17
N PRO A 17 10.25 -12.24 0.00
CA PRO A 17 11.58 -12.24 -0.58
C PRO A 17 12.40 -13.38 0.06
N VAL A 18 13.12 -14.12 -0.77
CA VAL A 18 14.08 -15.14 -0.33
C VAL A 18 15.47 -14.54 -0.50
N ASP A 19 16.30 -14.67 0.54
CA ASP A 19 17.66 -14.14 0.51
C ASP A 19 18.44 -14.67 -0.70
N GLY A 20 19.13 -13.77 -1.41
CA GLY A 20 19.85 -14.08 -2.64
C GLY A 20 18.99 -14.36 -3.89
N CYS A 21 17.66 -14.30 -3.81
CA CYS A 21 16.77 -14.52 -4.95
C CYS A 21 16.23 -13.19 -5.52
N GLU A 22 16.38 -13.01 -6.83
CA GLU A 22 15.75 -11.91 -7.56
C GLU A 22 14.48 -12.38 -8.26
N VAL A 23 13.37 -11.68 -8.03
CA VAL A 23 12.08 -11.97 -8.68
C VAL A 23 11.61 -10.75 -9.48
N ALA A 24 11.39 -10.95 -10.76
CA ALA A 24 10.80 -9.93 -11.63
C ALA A 24 9.27 -9.94 -11.49
N LEU A 25 8.70 -8.88 -10.91
CA LEU A 25 7.25 -8.74 -10.81
C LEU A 25 6.58 -8.43 -12.16
N PRO A 26 5.37 -8.95 -12.42
CA PRO A 26 4.52 -8.54 -13.54
C PRO A 26 4.34 -7.02 -13.60
N ALA A 27 4.14 -6.45 -14.79
CA ALA A 27 4.10 -4.99 -15.00
C ALA A 27 3.00 -4.25 -14.20
N ASN A 28 1.98 -4.96 -13.73
CA ASN A 28 0.88 -4.42 -12.94
C ASN A 28 1.05 -4.61 -11.41
N GLU A 29 2.10 -5.29 -10.98
CA GLU A 29 2.36 -5.57 -9.55
C GLU A 29 3.38 -4.61 -8.94
N THR A 30 3.15 -4.27 -7.68
CA THR A 30 4.07 -3.50 -6.82
C THR A 30 4.43 -4.36 -5.60
N PHE A 31 5.42 -3.93 -4.81
CA PHE A 31 5.78 -4.62 -3.56
C PHE A 31 6.10 -3.58 -2.49
N GLY A 32 5.35 -3.61 -1.39
CA GLY A 32 5.54 -2.71 -0.25
C GLY A 32 5.14 -1.24 -0.46
N PHE A 33 4.64 -0.85 -1.63
CA PHE A 33 4.15 0.51 -1.92
C PHE A 33 3.00 0.46 -2.93
N ILE A 34 2.17 1.52 -3.00
CA ILE A 34 1.15 1.65 -4.05
C ILE A 34 1.67 2.45 -5.25
N SER A 35 1.09 2.29 -6.42
CA SER A 35 1.49 3.05 -7.60
C SER A 35 1.16 4.53 -7.45
N ARG A 36 1.86 5.38 -8.19
CA ARG A 36 1.60 6.83 -8.21
C ARG A 36 0.17 7.14 -8.65
N LYS A 37 -0.36 6.38 -9.61
CA LYS A 37 -1.77 6.48 -10.02
C LYS A 37 -2.74 6.18 -8.86
N ALA A 38 -2.48 5.13 -8.08
CA ALA A 38 -3.30 4.79 -6.93
C ALA A 38 -3.19 5.83 -5.81
N TRP A 39 -1.99 6.35 -5.56
CA TRP A 39 -1.81 7.43 -4.59
C TRP A 39 -2.57 8.70 -5.01
N LYS A 40 -2.53 9.09 -6.29
CA LYS A 40 -3.34 10.21 -6.80
C LYS A 40 -4.84 9.99 -6.59
N SER A 41 -5.34 8.80 -6.93
CA SER A 41 -6.75 8.45 -6.67
C SER A 41 -7.08 8.51 -5.17
N LEU A 42 -6.19 8.05 -4.30
CA LEU A 42 -6.37 8.13 -2.85
C LEU A 42 -6.45 9.58 -2.36
N LYS A 43 -5.62 10.48 -2.89
CA LYS A 43 -5.63 11.91 -2.53
C LYS A 43 -6.86 12.64 -3.05
N GLU A 44 -7.25 12.37 -4.28
CA GLU A 44 -8.36 13.06 -4.95
C GLU A 44 -9.72 12.54 -4.51
N ASN A 45 -9.87 11.21 -4.45
CA ASN A 45 -11.16 10.55 -4.26
C ASN A 45 -11.32 9.92 -2.87
N GLY A 46 -10.23 9.79 -2.10
CA GLY A 46 -10.22 9.07 -0.83
C GLY A 46 -10.20 7.56 -0.97
N TRP A 47 -9.98 7.01 -2.17
CA TRP A 47 -9.93 5.57 -2.40
C TRP A 47 -9.11 5.20 -3.64
N PHE A 48 -8.72 3.92 -3.73
CA PHE A 48 -8.08 3.33 -4.90
C PHE A 48 -8.44 1.84 -5.02
N ILE A 49 -8.15 1.21 -6.16
CA ILE A 49 -8.42 -0.22 -6.39
C ILE A 49 -7.12 -0.97 -6.56
N TYR A 50 -6.86 -1.92 -5.66
CA TYR A 50 -5.70 -2.81 -5.66
C TYR A 50 -6.15 -4.28 -5.52
N ASN A 51 -5.52 -5.20 -6.26
CA ASN A 51 -5.90 -6.62 -6.29
C ASN A 51 -7.41 -6.85 -6.59
N GLY A 52 -8.03 -5.95 -7.35
CA GLY A 52 -9.47 -5.98 -7.64
C GLY A 52 -10.37 -5.53 -6.48
N THR A 53 -9.80 -5.15 -5.34
CA THR A 53 -10.51 -4.67 -4.15
C THR A 53 -10.37 -3.16 -4.00
N THR A 54 -11.46 -2.49 -3.61
CA THR A 54 -11.42 -1.06 -3.27
C THR A 54 -10.87 -0.89 -1.86
N TYR A 55 -9.86 -0.03 -1.72
CA TYR A 55 -9.33 0.45 -0.45
C TYR A 55 -9.80 1.88 -0.24
N ARG A 56 -10.48 2.14 0.88
CA ARG A 56 -11.00 3.47 1.23
C ARG A 56 -10.26 4.06 2.41
N LYS A 57 -10.00 5.36 2.35
CA LYS A 57 -9.48 6.14 3.46
C LYS A 57 -10.42 6.00 4.65
N VAL A 58 -9.85 5.66 5.80
CA VAL A 58 -10.57 5.59 7.06
C VAL A 58 -10.73 7.00 7.61
N THR A 59 -11.97 7.39 7.91
CA THR A 59 -12.31 8.69 8.51
C THR A 59 -12.31 8.54 10.04
N GLU A 60 -11.14 8.43 10.63
CA GLU A 60 -10.95 8.48 12.08
C GLU A 60 -10.17 9.74 12.47
N GLU A 61 -10.43 10.27 13.67
CA GLU A 61 -9.63 11.33 14.29
C GLU A 61 -8.15 10.92 14.25
N PRO A 62 -7.24 11.77 13.73
CA PRO A 62 -5.82 11.47 13.72
C PRO A 62 -5.33 11.22 15.14
N THR A 63 -5.05 9.97 15.49
CA THR A 63 -4.28 9.69 16.69
C THR A 63 -2.81 10.01 16.42
N GLU A 64 -2.04 10.31 17.46
CA GLU A 64 -0.57 10.46 17.39
C GLU A 64 0.14 9.24 16.73
N LYS A 65 -0.59 8.14 16.49
CA LYS A 65 -0.16 6.90 15.83
C LYS A 65 -0.28 6.92 14.30
N GLN A 66 -0.71 8.03 13.67
CA GLN A 66 -0.75 8.19 12.21
C GLN A 66 0.58 8.70 11.65
N GLU A 67 1.69 8.15 12.14
CA GLU A 67 3.03 8.41 11.64
C GLU A 67 3.78 7.10 11.43
N CYS A 68 4.62 7.07 10.39
CA CYS A 68 5.67 6.07 10.23
C CYS A 68 7.00 6.80 10.16
N ASN A 69 7.85 6.59 11.17
CA ASN A 69 9.17 7.20 11.28
C ASN A 69 9.12 8.73 11.11
N GLY A 70 8.17 9.38 11.79
CA GLY A 70 7.93 10.83 11.74
C GLY A 70 7.31 11.34 10.44
N LYS A 71 6.90 10.45 9.53
CA LYS A 71 6.19 10.80 8.29
C LYS A 71 4.71 10.57 8.43
N LYS A 72 3.91 11.54 8.00
CA LYS A 72 2.45 11.42 7.94
C LYS A 72 2.03 10.24 7.08
N VAL A 73 1.07 9.46 7.58
CA VAL A 73 0.46 8.35 6.83
C VAL A 73 -1.02 8.56 6.58
N ILE A 74 -1.52 7.93 5.53
CA ILE A 74 -2.94 7.81 5.19
C ILE A 74 -3.34 6.37 5.50
N HIS A 75 -4.28 6.20 6.42
CA HIS A 75 -4.86 4.91 6.75
C HIS A 75 -6.01 4.59 5.80
N VAL A 76 -5.97 3.40 5.20
CA VAL A 76 -7.02 2.85 4.34
C VAL A 76 -7.42 1.46 4.81
N SER A 77 -8.66 1.08 4.52
CA SER A 77 -9.20 -0.27 4.75
C SER A 77 -9.82 -0.82 3.48
N ALA A 78 -9.59 -2.10 3.22
CA ALA A 78 -10.19 -2.83 2.12
C ALA A 78 -11.67 -3.11 2.38
N ASP A 79 -12.50 -2.96 1.35
CA ASP A 79 -13.94 -3.19 1.45
C ASP A 79 -14.34 -4.65 1.72
N VAL A 80 -13.50 -5.60 1.29
CA VAL A 80 -13.87 -7.02 1.21
C VAL A 80 -13.34 -7.80 2.41
N ASP A 81 -12.03 -7.78 2.60
CA ASP A 81 -11.34 -8.58 3.64
C ASP A 81 -10.91 -7.75 4.85
N LEU A 82 -11.23 -6.44 4.86
CA LEU A 82 -10.87 -5.51 5.92
C LEU A 82 -9.35 -5.40 6.16
N THR A 83 -8.53 -5.74 5.15
CA THR A 83 -7.09 -5.47 5.16
C THR A 83 -6.86 -3.98 5.33
N ASN A 84 -6.09 -3.61 6.34
CA ASN A 84 -5.70 -2.23 6.60
C ASN A 84 -4.31 -1.96 6.04
N MET A 85 -4.12 -0.76 5.49
CA MET A 85 -2.80 -0.27 5.09
C MET A 85 -2.58 1.15 5.60
N TRP A 86 -1.38 1.42 6.10
CA TRP A 86 -0.91 2.76 6.40
C TRP A 86 0.12 3.17 5.36
N ILE A 87 -0.21 4.18 4.58
CA ILE A 87 0.55 4.57 3.38
C ILE A 87 1.18 5.93 3.64
N ILE A 88 2.49 6.05 3.50
CA ILE A 88 3.19 7.34 3.67
C ILE A 88 2.66 8.34 2.63
N ASP A 89 2.32 9.55 3.09
CA ASP A 89 1.82 10.64 2.24
C ASP A 89 2.97 11.27 1.42
N ASN A 90 3.50 10.52 0.45
CA ASN A 90 4.60 10.90 -0.42
C ASN A 90 4.35 10.43 -1.86
N GLU A 91 4.17 11.36 -2.81
CA GLU A 91 3.93 11.05 -4.23
C GLU A 91 5.07 10.25 -4.87
N ASP A 92 6.32 10.54 -4.50
CA ASP A 92 7.47 9.93 -5.14
C ASP A 92 7.56 8.43 -4.85
N LEU A 93 7.21 8.06 -3.61
CA LEU A 93 7.20 6.68 -3.12
C LEU A 93 6.18 6.53 -1.97
N PRO A 94 4.91 6.20 -2.27
CA PRO A 94 3.86 6.02 -1.29
C PRO A 94 3.95 4.62 -0.66
N LEU A 95 4.95 4.47 0.20
CA LEU A 95 5.29 3.23 0.90
C LEU A 95 4.17 2.80 1.86
N ILE A 96 3.85 1.50 1.87
CA ILE A 96 2.99 0.87 2.86
C ILE A 96 3.85 0.52 4.07
N CYS A 97 3.80 1.36 5.09
CA CYS A 97 4.59 1.19 6.31
C CYS A 97 4.03 0.15 7.26
N LYS A 98 2.73 -0.13 7.17
CA LYS A 98 2.07 -1.12 8.00
C LYS A 98 0.91 -1.75 7.24
N THR A 99 0.73 -3.05 7.46
CA THR A 99 -0.46 -3.80 7.08
C THR A 99 -1.01 -4.52 8.31
N SER A 100 -2.34 -4.67 8.37
CA SER A 100 -2.97 -5.53 9.37
C SER A 100 -4.24 -6.18 8.84
N ASN A 101 -4.62 -7.32 9.39
CA ASN A 101 -5.80 -8.10 8.98
C ASN A 101 -5.72 -8.58 7.52
N ASN A 102 -4.51 -8.77 6.98
CA ASN A 102 -4.38 -9.40 5.68
C ASN A 102 -4.80 -10.88 5.76
N PRO A 103 -5.74 -11.36 4.93
CA PRO A 103 -6.19 -12.76 4.95
C PRO A 103 -5.09 -13.78 4.61
N LEU A 104 -3.97 -13.33 4.04
CA LEU A 104 -2.80 -14.18 3.80
C LEU A 104 -1.90 -14.33 5.03
N GLU A 105 -2.26 -13.72 6.17
CA GLU A 105 -1.46 -13.69 7.40
C GLU A 105 -0.08 -13.02 7.22
N ILE A 106 0.04 -12.16 6.21
CA ILE A 106 1.23 -11.37 5.93
C ILE A 106 0.96 -9.93 6.39
N ASP A 107 1.14 -9.72 7.68
CA ASP A 107 1.06 -8.42 8.34
C ASP A 107 2.48 -7.93 8.68
N TRP A 108 2.75 -6.64 8.49
CA TRP A 108 4.04 -6.05 8.86
C TRP A 108 3.89 -4.66 9.45
N THR A 109 4.94 -4.20 10.12
CA THR A 109 5.18 -2.80 10.49
C THR A 109 6.64 -2.50 10.25
N VAL A 110 6.93 -1.40 9.58
CA VAL A 110 8.29 -0.89 9.37
C VAL A 110 8.69 -0.08 10.60
N GLU A 111 9.80 -0.46 11.23
CA GLU A 111 10.44 0.22 12.37
C GLU A 111 11.56 1.16 11.92
#